data_AF-A0A6B3G581-F1
#
_entry.id   AF-A0A6B3G581-F1
#
_cell.length_a   1.000
_cell.length_b   1.000
_cell.length_c   1.000
_cell.angle_alpha   90.00
_cell.angle_beta   90.00
_cell.angle_gamma   90.00
#
_symmetry.space_group_name_H-M   'P 1'
#
loop_
_entity.id
_entity.type
_entity.pdbx_description
1 polymer ?
#
loop_
_entity_poly.entity_id
_entity_poly.type
_entity_poly.pdbx_seq_one_letter_code
_entity_poly.pdbx_strand_id
1 'polypeptide(L)'
;LTASPAAEALGLAVKVQEGLREVDFGWGEGRTIQEMADEDPEAVRRFREDADSGAFPGSEPVARAAARATASLRDLADRHQ
;
A
#
# COMPACT_ATOMS: atom_id res chain seq x y z
N LEU A 1 -15.73 4.00 -5.00
CA LEU A 1 -14.38 4.58 -5.15
C LEU A 1 -14.30 5.84 -4.30
N THR A 2 -13.34 5.93 -3.40
CA THR A 2 -13.25 7.00 -2.38
C THR A 2 -13.06 8.40 -2.98
N ALA A 3 -12.40 8.51 -4.15
CA ALA A 3 -12.16 9.79 -4.82
C ALA A 3 -13.35 10.33 -5.64
N SER A 4 -14.26 9.47 -6.11
CA SER A 4 -15.34 9.86 -7.04
C SER A 4 -16.28 10.93 -6.49
N PRO A 5 -16.80 10.83 -5.25
CA PRO A 5 -17.73 11.84 -4.72
C PRO A 5 -17.14 13.25 -4.68
N ALA A 6 -15.85 13.37 -4.35
CA ALA A 6 -15.16 14.66 -4.31
C ALA A 6 -14.93 15.23 -5.72
N ALA A 7 -14.57 14.38 -6.68
CA ALA A 7 -14.36 14.79 -8.07
C ALA A 7 -15.66 15.26 -8.72
N GLU A 8 -16.76 14.54 -8.50
CA GLU A 8 -18.09 14.91 -8.98
C GLU A 8 -18.56 16.25 -8.41
N ALA A 9 -18.41 16.46 -7.10
CA ALA A 9 -18.81 17.71 -6.44
C ALA A 9 -18.04 18.94 -6.94
N LEU A 10 -16.80 18.76 -7.41
CA LEU A 10 -15.92 19.82 -7.88
C LEU A 10 -15.84 19.92 -9.42
N GLY A 11 -16.52 19.03 -10.16
CA GLY A 11 -16.42 18.97 -11.63
C GLY A 11 -15.01 18.61 -12.12
N LEU A 12 -14.26 17.82 -11.36
CA LEU A 12 -12.87 17.43 -11.65
C LEU A 12 -12.79 16.02 -12.25
N ALA A 13 -11.74 15.78 -13.04
CA ALA A 13 -11.41 14.45 -13.55
C ALA A 13 -10.47 13.70 -12.59
N VAL A 14 -10.80 12.45 -12.25
CA VAL A 14 -9.92 11.57 -11.47
C VAL A 14 -8.81 11.02 -12.37
N LYS A 15 -7.55 11.16 -11.93
CA LYS A 15 -6.38 10.55 -12.58
C LYS A 15 -5.81 9.46 -11.70
N VAL A 16 -5.79 8.22 -12.18
CA VAL A 16 -5.18 7.08 -11.48
C VAL A 16 -3.67 7.20 -11.54
N GLN A 17 -3.00 6.95 -10.40
CA GLN A 17 -1.55 6.92 -10.28
C GLN A 17 -1.14 5.55 -9.73
N GLU A 18 -0.58 4.70 -10.59
CA GLU A 18 -0.21 3.32 -10.22
C GLU A 18 0.80 3.27 -9.08
N GLY A 19 1.74 4.21 -9.03
CA GLY A 19 2.73 4.27 -7.95
C GLY A 19 2.14 4.60 -6.58
N LEU A 20 0.87 4.99 -6.49
CA LEU A 20 0.14 5.24 -5.23
C LEU A 20 -0.71 4.05 -4.77
N ARG A 21 -0.63 2.89 -5.43
CA ARG A 21 -1.31 1.68 -4.93
C ARG A 21 -0.77 1.24 -3.57
N GLU A 22 -1.55 0.47 -2.82
CA GLU A 22 -1.12 -0.13 -1.56
C GLU A 22 0.07 -1.10 -1.77
N VAL A 23 0.83 -1.33 -0.70
CA VAL A 23 1.87 -2.37 -0.62
C VAL A 23 1.23 -3.74 -0.89
N ASP A 24 1.94 -4.59 -1.62
CA ASP A 24 1.55 -5.99 -1.78
C ASP A 24 1.89 -6.75 -0.49
N PHE A 25 0.88 -7.32 0.17
CA PHE A 25 1.09 -8.07 1.41
C PHE A 25 1.42 -9.55 1.19
N GLY A 26 1.54 -10.00 -0.07
CA GLY A 26 1.90 -11.36 -0.42
C GLY A 26 0.98 -12.39 0.23
N TRP A 27 1.54 -13.25 1.08
CA TRP A 27 0.79 -14.25 1.84
C TRP A 27 -0.39 -13.68 2.64
N GLY A 28 -0.33 -12.40 3.05
CA GLY A 28 -1.42 -11.76 3.79
C GLY A 28 -2.59 -11.25 2.94
N GLU A 29 -2.49 -11.26 1.61
CA GLU A 29 -3.54 -10.75 0.74
C GLU A 29 -4.85 -11.52 0.89
N GLY A 30 -5.94 -10.79 1.15
CA GLY A 30 -7.28 -11.37 1.33
C GLY A 30 -7.48 -12.15 2.64
N ARG A 31 -6.53 -12.10 3.57
CA ARG A 31 -6.59 -12.81 4.86
C ARG A 31 -6.77 -11.84 6.02
N THR A 32 -7.47 -12.29 7.04
CA THR A 32 -7.50 -11.61 8.33
C THR A 32 -6.23 -11.92 9.13
N ILE A 33 -5.88 -11.03 10.06
CA ILE A 33 -4.79 -11.29 11.00
C ILE A 33 -5.05 -12.56 11.83
N GLN A 34 -6.31 -12.87 12.16
CA GLN A 34 -6.63 -14.05 12.96
C GLN A 34 -6.34 -15.34 12.18
N GLU A 35 -6.79 -15.42 10.92
CA GLU A 35 -6.50 -16.59 10.06
C GLU A 35 -5.00 -16.80 9.88
N MET A 36 -4.24 -15.72 9.70
CA MET A 36 -2.77 -15.79 9.63
C MET A 36 -2.14 -16.19 10.97
N ALA A 37 -2.65 -15.71 12.10
CA ALA A 37 -2.11 -16.04 13.42
C ALA A 37 -2.43 -17.49 13.84
N ASP A 38 -3.55 -18.04 13.38
CA ASP A 38 -3.89 -19.46 13.58
C ASP A 38 -2.95 -20.38 12.79
N GLU A 39 -2.41 -19.93 11.66
CA GLU A 39 -1.44 -20.66 10.82
C GLU A 39 0.02 -20.44 11.26
N ASP A 40 0.43 -19.18 11.44
CA ASP A 40 1.76 -18.78 11.91
C ASP A 40 1.68 -17.52 12.80
N PRO A 41 1.53 -17.68 14.12
CA PRO A 41 1.46 -16.55 15.05
C PRO A 41 2.77 -15.76 15.13
N GLU A 42 3.90 -16.40 14.82
CA GLU A 42 5.23 -15.80 14.88
C GLU A 42 5.48 -14.89 13.68
N ALA A 43 4.99 -15.24 12.49
CA ALA A 43 4.98 -14.34 11.33
C ALA A 43 4.17 -13.07 11.62
N VAL A 44 2.98 -13.20 12.19
CA VAL A 44 2.14 -12.05 12.58
C VAL A 44 2.83 -11.20 13.64
N ARG A 45 3.49 -11.82 14.64
CA ARG A 45 4.25 -11.11 15.67
C ARG A 45 5.39 -10.29 15.06
N ARG A 46 6.23 -10.92 14.23
CA ARG A 46 7.36 -10.24 13.56
C ARG A 46 6.89 -9.07 12.69
N PHE A 47 5.86 -9.27 11.88
CA PHE A 47 5.29 -8.20 11.05
C PHE A 47 4.80 -7.01 11.89
N ARG A 48 4.17 -7.25 13.05
CA ARG A 48 3.69 -6.20 13.95
C ARG A 48 4.82 -5.46 14.67
N GLU A 49 5.92 -6.14 14.95
CA GLU A 49 7.11 -5.55 15.57
C GLU A 49 7.88 -4.68 14.57
N ASP A 50 8.04 -5.18 13.35
CA ASP A 50 8.68 -4.48 12.25
C ASP A 50 8.17 -5.03 10.91
N ALA A 51 7.43 -4.22 10.18
CA ALA A 51 6.85 -4.62 8.90
C ALA A 51 7.89 -4.73 7.77
N ASP A 52 9.09 -4.16 7.91
CA ASP A 52 10.15 -4.26 6.92
C ASP A 52 10.94 -5.56 7.11
N SER A 53 11.49 -5.78 8.31
CA SER A 53 12.25 -7.01 8.59
C SER A 53 11.37 -8.24 8.85
N GLY A 54 10.13 -8.04 9.29
CA GLY A 54 9.12 -9.05 9.55
C GLY A 54 8.06 -9.15 8.45
N ALA A 55 8.33 -8.67 7.24
CA ALA A 55 7.40 -8.72 6.11
C ALA A 55 6.87 -10.14 5.84
N PHE A 56 5.61 -10.26 5.42
CA PHE A 56 5.04 -11.56 5.08
C PHE A 56 5.72 -12.16 3.83
N PRO A 57 5.71 -13.49 3.68
CA PRO A 57 6.25 -14.12 2.49
C PRO A 57 5.62 -13.57 1.21
N GLY A 58 6.45 -13.16 0.26
CA GLY A 58 6.02 -12.60 -1.02
C GLY A 58 5.57 -11.13 -0.99
N SER A 59 5.60 -10.46 0.17
CA SER A 59 5.29 -9.02 0.24
C SER A 59 6.25 -8.17 -0.60
N GLU A 60 5.75 -7.04 -1.10
CA GLU A 60 6.59 -6.00 -1.69
C GLU A 60 7.51 -5.40 -0.61
N PRO A 61 8.82 -5.25 -0.85
CA PRO A 61 9.71 -4.59 0.11
C PRO A 61 9.25 -3.15 0.41
N VAL A 62 9.23 -2.77 1.69
CA VAL A 62 8.74 -1.45 2.14
C VAL A 62 9.51 -0.31 1.46
N ALA A 63 10.83 -0.44 1.35
CA ALA A 63 11.68 0.53 0.66
C ALA A 63 11.31 0.70 -0.83
N ARG A 64 10.90 -0.37 -1.51
CA ARG A 64 10.47 -0.31 -2.91
C ARG A 64 9.13 0.41 -3.05
N ALA A 65 8.17 0.11 -2.16
CA ALA A 65 6.88 0.77 -2.12
C ALA A 65 7.03 2.28 -1.83
N ALA A 66 7.86 2.65 -0.84
CA ALA A 66 8.16 4.03 -0.51
C ALA A 66 8.82 4.77 -1.68
N ALA A 67 9.76 4.13 -2.39
CA ALA A 67 10.44 4.72 -3.54
C ALA A 67 9.46 5.02 -4.69
N ARG A 68 8.59 4.06 -5.07
CA ARG A 68 7.60 4.28 -6.14
C ARG A 68 6.58 5.35 -5.78
N ALA A 69 6.06 5.34 -4.54
CA ALA A 69 5.07 6.31 -4.10
C ALA A 69 5.66 7.73 -4.08
N THR A 70 6.86 7.87 -3.54
CA THR A 70 7.56 9.17 -3.50
C THR A 70 7.89 9.67 -4.90
N ALA A 71 8.31 8.80 -5.82
CA ALA A 71 8.54 9.18 -7.21
C ALA A 71 7.26 9.68 -7.89
N SER A 72 6.13 8.99 -7.70
CA SER A 72 4.83 9.44 -8.23
C SER A 72 4.36 10.76 -7.64
N LEU A 73 4.60 11.00 -6.35
CA LEU A 73 4.24 12.27 -5.70
C LEU A 73 5.09 13.44 -6.23
N ARG A 74 6.40 13.23 -6.44
CA ARG A 74 7.28 14.25 -7.02
C ARG A 74 6.89 14.59 -8.45
N ASP A 75 6.68 13.58 -9.28
CA ASP A 75 6.20 13.78 -10.65
C ASP A 75 4.86 14.52 -10.69
N LEU A 76 3.94 14.22 -9.77
CA LEU A 76 2.68 14.95 -9.66
C LEU A 76 2.90 16.42 -9.26
N ALA A 77 3.80 16.68 -8.31
CA ALA A 77 4.13 18.03 -7.89
C ALA A 77 4.74 18.85 -9.04
N ASP A 78 5.68 18.27 -9.78
CA ASP A 78 6.35 18.92 -10.91
C ASP A 78 5.37 19.29 -12.04
N ARG A 79 4.34 18.46 -12.25
CA ARG A 79 3.26 18.72 -13.24
C ARG A 79 2.29 19.85 -12.84
N HIS A 80 2.32 20.29 -11.58
CA HIS A 80 1.35 21.21 -10.99
C HIS A 80 2.02 22.39 -10.25
N GLN A 81 3.29 22.67 -10.53
CA GLN A 81 3.92 23.95 -10.17
C GLN A 81 3.33 25.10 -10.98
#